data_AF-I4HEN2-F1
#
_entry.id   AF-I4HEN2-F1
#
_cell.length_a   1.000
_cell.length_b   1.000
_cell.length_c   1.000
_cell.angle_alpha   90.00
_cell.angle_beta   90.00
_cell.angle_gamma   90.00
#
_symmetry.space_group_name_H-M   'P 1'
#
loop_
_entity.id
_entity.type
_entity.pdbx_description
1 polymer ?
#
loop_
_entity_poly.entity_id
_entity_poly.type
_entity_poly.pdbx_seq_one_letter_code
_entity_poly.pdbx_strand_id
1 'polypeptide(L)'
;MMKIKLLNLGSIKEAEVDLRPLTVIIGPNNSNKTYIAYSIYGLWINQLDGFYFSSEILEKIEFTNQADHWSLKIDRHFYDVISEIVQKSASEFSGIKLQSFFQDSSGKIFEKTKFSIEISEDDIKTAIEKVLADTIEYRGSLASLGIKKIERSENNNEILFYQEKEDKINNYKDIVFLDFVAAVVKFSFSDALPLPAERNAFINTYKMLGNRRYKLLKGNQRELLTQGRIKYLGKINYTYLTPLLPLASCLLPIFTRKLILHDYLIDVLIEIDS
;
A
#
# COMPACT_ATOMS: atom_id res chain seq x y z
N MET A 1 -0.38 2.81 15.70
CA MET A 1 -0.15 1.36 15.50
C MET A 1 -1.43 0.67 15.09
N MET A 2 -1.39 -0.08 13.98
CA MET A 2 -2.50 -0.90 13.51
C MET A 2 -2.38 -2.32 14.04
N LYS A 3 -3.48 -2.87 14.58
CA LYS A 3 -3.57 -4.24 15.07
C LYS A 3 -4.56 -5.03 14.25
N ILE A 4 -4.21 -6.27 13.91
CA ILE A 4 -5.09 -7.17 13.19
C ILE A 4 -5.33 -8.40 14.04
N LYS A 5 -6.58 -8.69 14.38
CA LYS A 5 -6.98 -9.94 15.02
C LYS A 5 -7.61 -10.88 14.00
N LEU A 6 -7.21 -12.14 14.08
CA LEU A 6 -7.49 -13.20 13.12
C LEU A 6 -8.09 -14.36 13.89
N LEU A 7 -9.25 -14.86 13.44
CA LEU A 7 -9.88 -16.04 14.03
C LEU A 7 -10.06 -17.11 12.96
N ASN A 8 -9.76 -18.37 13.30
CA ASN A 8 -9.94 -19.55 12.45
C ASN A 8 -9.31 -19.42 11.04
N LEU A 9 -8.06 -18.97 10.96
CA LEU A 9 -7.31 -18.88 9.69
C LEU A 9 -6.48 -20.16 9.47
N GLY A 10 -7.03 -21.09 8.67
CA GLY A 10 -6.46 -22.43 8.54
C GLY A 10 -6.44 -23.15 9.89
N SER A 11 -5.26 -23.62 10.32
CA SER A 11 -5.06 -24.20 11.66
C SER A 11 -4.93 -23.18 12.81
N ILE A 12 -4.88 -21.87 12.55
CA ILE A 12 -4.81 -20.84 13.60
C ILE A 12 -6.20 -20.62 14.17
N LYS A 13 -6.40 -20.88 15.45
CA LYS A 13 -7.66 -20.57 16.15
C LYS A 13 -7.82 -19.07 16.40
N GLU A 14 -6.78 -18.44 16.90
CA GLU A 14 -6.72 -17.02 17.23
C GLU A 14 -5.29 -16.51 17.10
N ALA A 15 -5.13 -15.31 16.53
CA ALA A 15 -3.87 -14.59 16.51
C ALA A 15 -4.11 -13.08 16.49
N GLU A 16 -3.21 -12.33 17.12
CA GLU A 16 -3.14 -10.87 17.04
C GLU A 16 -1.80 -10.48 16.43
N VAL A 17 -1.82 -9.58 15.44
CA VAL A 17 -0.63 -9.10 14.75
C VAL A 17 -0.59 -7.58 14.84
N ASP A 18 0.44 -7.09 15.53
CA ASP A 18 0.77 -5.66 15.54
C ASP A 18 1.56 -5.32 14.28
N LEU A 19 0.97 -4.53 13.39
CA LEU A 19 1.63 -4.05 12.20
C LEU A 19 2.51 -2.82 12.52
N ARG A 20 3.76 -2.93 12.09
CA ARG A 20 4.78 -1.87 12.17
C ARG A 20 5.39 -1.68 10.78
N PRO A 21 6.15 -0.59 10.54
CA PRO A 21 6.79 -0.37 9.24
C PRO A 21 7.61 -1.56 8.71
N LEU A 22 8.17 -2.37 9.62
CA LEU A 22 8.73 -3.68 9.30
C LEU A 22 8.15 -4.73 10.27
N THR A 23 7.34 -5.64 9.73
CA THR A 23 6.80 -6.80 10.46
C THR A 23 7.32 -8.08 9.79
N VAL A 24 8.02 -8.92 10.57
CA VAL A 24 8.59 -10.18 10.08
C VAL A 24 7.90 -11.35 10.79
N ILE A 25 7.25 -12.22 10.00
CA ILE A 25 6.56 -13.42 10.51
C ILE A 25 7.50 -14.62 10.38
N ILE A 26 7.94 -15.19 11.51
CA ILE A 26 8.91 -16.30 11.58
C ILE A 26 8.28 -17.49 12.31
N GLY A 27 8.67 -18.71 11.93
CA GLY A 27 8.17 -19.94 12.55
C GLY A 27 8.41 -21.18 11.68
N PRO A 28 8.13 -22.39 12.20
CA PRO A 28 8.33 -23.65 11.49
C PRO A 28 7.56 -23.76 10.17
N ASN A 29 7.99 -24.65 9.27
CA ASN A 29 7.23 -24.92 8.05
C ASN A 29 5.80 -25.38 8.39
N ASN A 30 4.85 -25.02 7.53
CA ASN A 30 3.43 -25.34 7.71
C ASN A 30 2.76 -24.75 8.97
N SER A 31 3.32 -23.68 9.54
CA SER A 31 2.73 -22.94 10.67
C SER A 31 1.83 -21.76 10.26
N ASN A 32 1.24 -21.81 9.06
CA ASN A 32 0.34 -20.79 8.48
C ASN A 32 0.92 -19.37 8.30
N LYS A 33 2.25 -19.19 8.34
CA LYS A 33 2.88 -17.88 8.10
C LYS A 33 2.45 -17.24 6.77
N THR A 34 2.36 -18.06 5.72
CA THR A 34 1.90 -17.63 4.40
C THR A 34 0.45 -17.17 4.46
N TYR A 35 -0.43 -17.88 5.16
CA TYR A 35 -1.83 -17.45 5.30
C TYR A 35 -1.92 -16.12 6.04
N ILE A 36 -1.21 -15.92 7.14
CA ILE A 36 -1.21 -14.63 7.84
C ILE A 36 -0.73 -13.51 6.90
N ALA A 37 0.43 -13.67 6.26
CA ALA A 37 0.99 -12.64 5.38
C ALA A 37 0.07 -12.30 4.21
N TYR A 38 -0.50 -13.31 3.56
CA TYR A 38 -1.39 -13.12 2.42
C TYR A 38 -2.77 -12.60 2.83
N SER A 39 -3.30 -12.98 3.99
CA SER A 39 -4.54 -12.41 4.50
C SER A 39 -4.40 -10.94 4.84
N ILE A 40 -3.28 -10.53 5.45
CA ILE A 40 -2.98 -9.11 5.71
C ILE A 40 -2.89 -8.33 4.38
N TYR A 41 -2.24 -8.92 3.37
CA TYR A 41 -2.19 -8.32 2.04
C TYR A 41 -3.57 -8.24 1.37
N GLY A 42 -4.37 -9.28 1.47
CA GLY A 42 -5.73 -9.32 0.93
C GLY A 42 -6.67 -8.32 1.59
N LEU A 43 -6.55 -8.12 2.91
CA LEU A 43 -7.26 -7.06 3.65
C LEU A 43 -6.96 -5.68 3.06
N TRP A 44 -5.70 -5.44 2.71
CA TRP A 44 -5.30 -4.17 2.12
C TRP A 44 -5.77 -4.01 0.68
N ILE A 45 -5.64 -5.01 -0.19
CA ILE A 45 -6.17 -4.90 -1.56
C ILE A 45 -7.70 -4.73 -1.56
N ASN A 46 -8.40 -5.47 -0.69
CA ASN A 46 -9.87 -5.34 -0.58
C ASN A 46 -10.31 -3.93 -0.15
N GLN A 47 -9.44 -3.16 0.49
CA GLN A 47 -9.69 -1.75 0.79
C GLN A 47 -9.41 -0.81 -0.39
N LEU A 48 -8.62 -1.24 -1.37
CA LEU A 48 -8.37 -0.48 -2.60
C LEU A 48 -9.48 -0.65 -3.65
N ASP A 49 -10.24 -1.75 -3.59
CA ASP A 49 -11.32 -2.08 -4.54
C ASP A 49 -12.62 -1.25 -4.38
N GLY A 50 -12.51 -0.07 -3.76
CA GLY A 50 -13.59 0.90 -3.61
C GLY A 50 -14.35 0.74 -2.30
N PHE A 51 -14.46 1.84 -1.55
CA PHE A 51 -15.28 1.90 -0.36
C PHE A 51 -16.73 2.23 -0.71
N TYR A 52 -17.65 1.34 -0.36
CA TYR A 52 -19.07 1.68 -0.28
C TYR A 52 -19.38 2.18 1.12
N PHE A 53 -19.24 3.48 1.33
CA PHE A 53 -19.65 4.12 2.57
C PHE A 53 -21.17 4.23 2.60
N SER A 54 -21.80 3.81 3.70
CA SER A 54 -23.19 4.19 3.94
C SER A 54 -23.22 5.67 4.30
N SER A 55 -24.16 6.43 3.70
CA SER A 55 -24.34 7.86 3.99
C SER A 55 -24.49 8.12 5.50
N GLU A 56 -25.16 7.23 6.22
CA GLU A 56 -25.36 7.28 7.67
C GLU A 56 -24.06 7.34 8.49
N ILE A 57 -22.99 6.65 8.05
CA ILE A 57 -21.71 6.65 8.78
C ILE A 57 -21.01 8.00 8.58
N LEU A 58 -21.17 8.59 7.40
CA LEU A 58 -20.53 9.83 7.00
C LEU A 58 -21.25 11.07 7.54
N GLU A 59 -22.56 11.00 7.78
CA GLU A 59 -23.35 12.05 8.42
C GLU A 59 -22.88 12.38 9.86
N LYS A 60 -22.11 11.49 10.49
CA LYS A 60 -21.48 11.72 11.80
C LYS A 60 -20.31 12.72 11.73
N ILE A 61 -19.80 13.02 10.54
CA ILE A 61 -18.68 13.93 10.34
C ILE A 61 -19.21 15.31 9.94
N GLU A 62 -18.75 16.33 10.66
CA GLU A 62 -19.08 17.72 10.36
C GLU A 62 -18.28 18.21 9.14
N PHE A 63 -18.96 18.29 7.99
CA PHE A 63 -18.45 18.92 6.78
C PHE A 63 -19.32 20.12 6.44
N THR A 64 -18.77 21.34 6.52
CA THR A 64 -19.52 22.60 6.41
C THR A 64 -19.14 23.37 5.15
N ASN A 65 -20.07 24.21 4.68
CA ASN A 65 -19.84 25.11 3.56
C ASN A 65 -19.59 26.52 4.09
N GLN A 66 -18.44 27.10 3.74
CA GLN A 66 -18.11 28.50 4.02
C GLN A 66 -18.07 29.28 2.69
N ALA A 67 -17.97 30.60 2.75
CA ALA A 67 -18.16 31.47 1.57
C ALA A 67 -17.17 31.16 0.42
N ASP A 68 -15.94 30.77 0.74
CA ASP A 68 -14.85 30.57 -0.22
C ASP A 68 -14.24 29.15 -0.19
N HIS A 69 -14.65 28.31 0.77
CA HIS A 69 -14.12 26.97 0.94
C HIS A 69 -15.11 26.03 1.67
N TRP A 70 -14.87 24.73 1.58
CA TRP A 70 -15.48 23.75 2.48
C TRP A 70 -14.54 23.43 3.63
N SER A 71 -15.10 23.23 4.83
CA SER A 71 -14.33 22.88 6.02
C SER A 71 -14.78 21.54 6.58
N LEU A 72 -13.82 20.63 6.71
CA LEU A 72 -13.96 19.31 7.33
C LEU A 72 -13.35 19.31 8.72
N LYS A 73 -14.17 19.05 9.73
CA LYS A 73 -13.70 18.98 11.12
C LYS A 73 -13.00 17.65 11.41
N ILE A 74 -11.80 17.75 11.98
CA ILE A 74 -10.99 16.63 12.43
C ILE A 74 -11.07 16.57 13.96
N ASP A 75 -12.12 15.93 14.45
CA ASP A 75 -12.36 15.70 15.88
C ASP A 75 -12.48 14.20 16.19
N ARG A 76 -12.93 13.87 17.40
CA ARG A 76 -13.12 12.48 17.83
C ARG A 76 -14.09 11.71 16.93
N HIS A 77 -15.16 12.35 16.44
CA HIS A 77 -16.12 11.69 15.56
C HIS A 77 -15.50 11.32 14.22
N PHE A 78 -14.62 12.16 13.68
CA PHE A 78 -13.85 11.82 12.48
C PHE A 78 -13.03 10.53 12.70
N TYR A 79 -12.27 10.45 13.79
CA TYR A 79 -11.46 9.26 14.10
C TYR A 79 -12.30 8.00 14.33
N ASP A 80 -13.43 8.13 15.02
CA ASP A 80 -14.36 7.02 15.27
C ASP A 80 -14.93 6.49 13.94
N VAL A 81 -15.31 7.38 13.02
CA VAL A 81 -15.83 7.00 11.69
C VAL A 81 -14.78 6.30 10.84
N ILE A 82 -13.55 6.81 10.77
CA ILE A 82 -12.46 6.13 10.04
C ILE A 82 -12.22 4.74 10.64
N SER A 83 -12.23 4.62 11.97
CA SER A 83 -12.07 3.32 12.65
C SER A 83 -13.21 2.36 12.34
N GLU A 84 -14.45 2.84 12.33
CA GLU A 84 -15.65 2.05 11.97
C GLU A 84 -15.58 1.55 10.52
N ILE A 85 -15.18 2.41 9.58
CA ILE A 85 -14.99 2.07 8.17
C ILE A 85 -13.95 0.96 8.02
N VAL A 86 -12.79 1.12 8.65
CA VAL A 86 -11.68 0.16 8.60
C VAL A 86 -12.10 -1.19 9.16
N GLN A 87 -12.77 -1.18 10.31
CA GLN A 87 -13.26 -2.39 10.96
C GLN A 87 -14.33 -3.09 10.12
N LYS A 88 -15.26 -2.32 9.52
CA LYS A 88 -16.29 -2.85 8.63
C LYS A 88 -15.66 -3.53 7.41
N SER A 89 -14.72 -2.87 6.74
CA SER A 89 -13.99 -3.43 5.60
C SER A 89 -13.29 -4.75 5.96
N ALA A 90 -12.66 -4.82 7.15
CA ALA A 90 -12.04 -6.05 7.62
C ALA A 90 -13.05 -7.18 7.85
N SER A 91 -14.20 -6.87 8.43
CA SER A 91 -15.26 -7.86 8.67
C SER A 91 -15.84 -8.41 7.35
N GLU A 92 -15.94 -7.56 6.33
CA GLU A 92 -16.41 -7.93 5.00
C GLU A 92 -15.39 -8.75 4.21
N PHE A 93 -14.10 -8.69 4.56
CA PHE A 93 -13.06 -9.56 4.01
C PHE A 93 -13.14 -10.98 4.58
N SER A 94 -14.30 -11.61 4.50
CA SER A 94 -14.55 -12.97 4.97
C SER A 94 -15.39 -13.74 3.96
N GLY A 95 -15.61 -15.04 4.20
CA GLY A 95 -16.42 -15.87 3.31
C GLY A 95 -15.96 -15.84 1.86
N ILE A 96 -16.85 -15.49 0.93
CA ILE A 96 -16.63 -15.52 -0.52
C ILE A 96 -15.44 -14.64 -0.95
N LYS A 97 -15.27 -13.45 -0.36
CA LYS A 97 -14.16 -12.55 -0.72
C LYS A 97 -12.80 -13.20 -0.40
N LEU A 98 -12.69 -13.75 0.80
CA LEU A 98 -11.48 -14.45 1.25
C LEU A 98 -11.25 -15.74 0.45
N GLN A 99 -12.29 -16.52 0.20
CA GLN A 99 -12.23 -17.75 -0.60
C GLN A 99 -11.76 -17.46 -2.02
N SER A 100 -12.30 -16.42 -2.66
CA SER A 100 -11.88 -15.98 -4.00
C SER A 100 -10.41 -15.54 -4.01
N PHE A 101 -10.01 -14.74 -3.02
CA PHE A 101 -8.63 -14.27 -2.89
C PHE A 101 -7.61 -15.42 -2.75
N PHE A 102 -7.95 -16.45 -1.95
CA PHE A 102 -7.11 -17.64 -1.78
C PHE A 102 -7.35 -18.73 -2.82
N GLN A 103 -8.30 -18.53 -3.75
CA GLN A 103 -8.73 -19.55 -4.72
C GLN A 103 -9.15 -20.88 -4.06
N ASP A 104 -9.79 -20.80 -2.89
CA ASP A 104 -10.34 -21.96 -2.19
C ASP A 104 -11.61 -22.44 -2.90
N SER A 105 -11.43 -23.34 -3.88
CA SER A 105 -12.52 -23.96 -4.62
C SER A 105 -13.44 -24.84 -3.77
N SER A 106 -12.99 -25.27 -2.58
CA SER A 106 -13.81 -26.06 -1.67
C SER A 106 -14.79 -25.20 -0.87
N GLY A 107 -14.47 -23.91 -0.69
CA GLY A 107 -15.18 -22.99 0.20
C GLY A 107 -15.12 -23.33 1.69
N LYS A 108 -14.40 -24.40 2.08
CA LYS A 108 -14.42 -24.93 3.46
C LYS A 108 -13.26 -24.45 4.31
N ILE A 109 -12.12 -24.10 3.71
CA ILE A 109 -10.89 -23.80 4.45
C ILE A 109 -11.06 -22.52 5.26
N PHE A 110 -11.79 -21.55 4.68
CA PHE A 110 -11.91 -20.19 5.21
C PHE A 110 -13.33 -19.80 5.62
N GLU A 111 -14.27 -20.75 5.63
CA GLU A 111 -15.68 -20.52 5.96
C GLU A 111 -15.88 -19.83 7.30
N LYS A 112 -15.05 -20.18 8.29
CA LYS A 112 -15.14 -19.67 9.67
C LYS A 112 -14.14 -18.55 9.97
N THR A 113 -13.36 -18.14 8.98
CA THR A 113 -12.32 -17.13 9.17
C THR A 113 -12.94 -15.76 9.38
N LYS A 114 -12.45 -15.03 10.40
CA LYS A 114 -12.88 -13.66 10.69
C LYS A 114 -11.68 -12.77 10.92
N PHE A 115 -11.82 -11.51 10.52
CA PHE A 115 -10.83 -10.46 10.75
C PHE A 115 -11.44 -9.31 11.52
N SER A 116 -10.60 -8.64 12.29
CA SER A 116 -10.88 -7.32 12.84
C SER A 116 -9.60 -6.51 12.84
N ILE A 117 -9.73 -5.20 12.65
CA ILE A 117 -8.62 -4.26 12.59
C ILE A 117 -8.91 -3.14 13.58
N GLU A 118 -7.94 -2.89 14.44
CA GLU A 118 -7.92 -1.71 15.30
C GLU A 118 -6.85 -0.77 14.76
N ILE A 119 -7.25 0.47 14.47
CA ILE A 119 -6.35 1.53 14.02
C ILE A 119 -6.29 2.62 15.08
N SER A 120 -5.09 3.15 15.34
CA SER A 120 -4.93 4.24 16.31
C SER A 120 -5.14 5.61 15.65
N GLU A 121 -5.57 6.59 16.44
CA GLU A 121 -5.69 7.98 15.98
C GLU A 121 -4.39 8.52 15.38
N ASP A 122 -3.23 8.13 15.92
CA ASP A 122 -1.92 8.58 15.42
C ASP A 122 -1.62 8.05 14.00
N ASP A 123 -2.10 6.84 13.66
CA ASP A 123 -1.97 6.34 12.29
C ASP A 123 -2.89 7.12 11.35
N ILE A 124 -4.11 7.45 11.79
CA ILE A 124 -5.06 8.26 11.02
C ILE A 124 -4.49 9.68 10.80
N LYS A 125 -3.92 10.30 11.84
CA LYS A 125 -3.21 11.60 11.71
C LYS A 125 -2.08 11.51 10.70
N THR A 126 -1.26 10.46 10.79
CA THR A 126 -0.17 10.22 9.84
C THR A 126 -0.70 10.02 8.42
N ALA A 127 -1.84 9.36 8.25
CA ALA A 127 -2.50 9.20 6.96
C ALA A 127 -2.98 10.53 6.38
N ILE A 128 -3.61 11.39 7.19
CA ILE A 128 -4.02 12.74 6.79
C ILE A 128 -2.81 13.54 6.28
N GLU A 129 -1.68 13.52 6.99
CA GLU A 129 -0.47 14.21 6.55
C GLU A 129 0.05 13.69 5.21
N LYS A 130 -0.03 12.37 4.97
CA LYS A 130 0.31 11.78 3.68
C LYS A 130 -0.64 12.22 2.56
N VAL A 131 -1.95 12.28 2.84
CA VAL A 131 -2.96 12.77 1.89
C VAL A 131 -2.66 14.22 1.48
N LEU A 132 -2.37 15.09 2.45
CA LEU A 132 -2.05 16.50 2.20
C LEU A 132 -0.73 16.68 1.42
N ALA A 133 0.25 15.79 1.66
CA ALA A 133 1.54 15.79 1.00
C ALA A 133 1.53 15.13 -0.39
N ASP A 134 0.52 14.31 -0.73
CA ASP A 134 0.45 13.62 -2.01
C ASP A 134 0.10 14.58 -3.16
N THR A 135 1.10 14.91 -3.97
CA THR A 135 0.95 15.86 -5.07
C THR A 135 0.52 15.24 -6.40
N ILE A 136 0.48 13.91 -6.52
CA ILE A 136 0.33 13.25 -7.82
C ILE A 136 -1.07 12.67 -7.98
N GLU A 137 -1.43 11.66 -7.18
CA GLU A 137 -2.68 10.93 -7.37
C GLU A 137 -3.84 11.70 -6.76
N TYR A 138 -3.73 12.04 -5.47
CA TYR A 138 -4.80 12.71 -4.75
C TYR A 138 -5.05 14.13 -5.24
N ARG A 139 -4.00 14.96 -5.40
CA ARG A 139 -4.17 16.31 -5.99
C ARG A 139 -4.70 16.29 -7.42
N GLY A 140 -4.37 15.27 -8.21
CA GLY A 140 -4.95 15.07 -9.53
C GLY A 140 -6.45 14.81 -9.48
N SER A 141 -6.88 13.93 -8.56
CA SER A 141 -8.32 13.68 -8.28
C SER A 141 -9.04 14.96 -7.86
N LEU A 142 -8.50 15.69 -6.88
CA LEU A 142 -9.07 16.94 -6.39
C LEU A 142 -9.19 18.02 -7.48
N ALA A 143 -8.17 18.19 -8.32
CA ALA A 143 -8.21 19.14 -9.42
C ALA A 143 -9.32 18.79 -10.43
N SER A 144 -9.55 17.49 -10.69
CA SER A 144 -10.66 17.04 -11.54
C SER A 144 -12.03 17.34 -10.94
N LEU A 145 -12.12 17.47 -9.61
CA LEU A 145 -13.30 17.87 -8.86
C LEU A 145 -13.40 19.40 -8.65
N GLY A 146 -12.52 20.18 -9.28
CA GLY A 146 -12.53 21.65 -9.19
C GLY A 146 -11.96 22.22 -7.88
N ILE A 147 -11.23 21.40 -7.11
CA ILE A 147 -10.52 21.85 -5.90
C ILE A 147 -9.12 22.33 -6.29
N LYS A 148 -8.87 23.62 -6.07
CA LYS A 148 -7.59 24.28 -6.38
C LYS A 148 -6.54 24.02 -5.30
N LYS A 149 -6.99 23.98 -4.04
CA LYS A 149 -6.10 23.95 -2.88
C LYS A 149 -6.78 23.18 -1.75
N ILE A 150 -5.98 22.36 -1.07
CA ILE A 150 -6.31 21.72 0.19
C ILE A 150 -5.24 22.09 1.21
N GLU A 151 -5.64 22.48 2.41
CA GLU A 151 -4.70 22.74 3.50
C GLU A 151 -5.34 22.52 4.86
N ARG A 152 -4.49 22.49 5.89
CA ARG A 152 -4.93 22.39 7.28
C ARG A 152 -5.21 23.80 7.82
N SER A 153 -6.24 23.95 8.65
CA SER A 153 -6.49 25.22 9.34
C SER A 153 -5.36 25.54 10.33
N GLU A 154 -5.18 26.83 10.66
CA GLU A 154 -4.14 27.29 11.60
C GLU A 154 -4.21 26.55 12.96
N ASN A 155 -5.42 26.15 13.35
CA ASN A 155 -5.72 25.51 14.62
C ASN A 155 -5.50 23.99 14.57
N ASN A 156 -5.14 23.44 13.40
CA ASN A 156 -4.96 22.03 13.10
C ASN A 156 -6.19 21.12 13.24
N ASN A 157 -7.36 21.69 13.50
CA ASN A 157 -8.61 20.95 13.76
C ASN A 157 -9.51 20.82 12.53
N GLU A 158 -9.16 21.45 11.41
CA GLU A 158 -9.97 21.41 10.19
C GLU A 158 -9.09 21.22 8.95
N ILE A 159 -9.69 20.64 7.92
CA ILE A 159 -9.14 20.57 6.56
C ILE A 159 -10.01 21.44 5.65
N LEU A 160 -9.36 22.38 4.96
CA LEU A 160 -9.98 23.40 4.15
C LEU A 160 -9.81 23.03 2.67
N PHE A 161 -10.92 23.06 1.92
CA PHE A 161 -10.98 22.74 0.49
C PHE A 161 -11.41 23.98 -0.29
N TYR A 162 -10.49 24.61 -1.02
CA TYR A 162 -10.76 25.82 -1.80
C TYR A 162 -11.12 25.45 -3.24
N GLN A 163 -12.25 25.95 -3.70
CA GLN A 163 -12.80 25.69 -5.03
C GLN A 163 -12.27 26.68 -6.07
N GLU A 164 -12.19 26.25 -7.33
CA GLU A 164 -11.73 27.08 -8.44
C GLU A 164 -12.85 27.98 -9.03
N LYS A 165 -14.13 27.57 -8.93
CA LYS A 165 -15.32 28.32 -9.37
C LYS A 165 -16.57 27.97 -8.55
N GLU A 166 -17.48 28.95 -8.42
CA GLU A 166 -18.75 28.92 -7.69
C GLU A 166 -19.88 28.13 -8.41
N ASP A 167 -19.54 27.15 -9.27
CA ASP A 167 -20.54 26.52 -10.14
C ASP A 167 -21.44 25.50 -9.40
N LYS A 168 -22.74 25.63 -9.70
CA LYS A 168 -23.94 25.33 -8.89
C LYS A 168 -24.33 23.86 -8.70
N ILE A 169 -23.41 22.94 -8.46
CA ILE A 169 -23.79 21.53 -8.22
C ILE A 169 -23.48 21.17 -6.77
N ASN A 170 -24.51 21.25 -5.92
CA ASN A 170 -24.47 20.88 -4.49
C ASN A 170 -23.91 19.46 -4.22
N ASN A 171 -23.89 18.58 -5.22
CA ASN A 171 -23.41 17.20 -5.11
C ASN A 171 -21.88 17.05 -5.09
N TYR A 172 -21.09 18.08 -5.43
CA TYR A 172 -19.62 17.96 -5.43
C TYR A 172 -19.02 17.93 -4.03
N LYS A 173 -19.69 18.56 -3.06
CA LYS A 173 -19.27 18.56 -1.66
C LYS A 173 -19.14 17.12 -1.15
N ASP A 174 -20.20 16.32 -1.32
CA ASP A 174 -20.21 14.94 -0.85
C ASP A 174 -19.16 14.08 -1.59
N ILE A 175 -18.96 14.32 -2.89
CA ILE A 175 -17.93 13.61 -3.67
C ILE A 175 -16.51 13.93 -3.16
N VAL A 176 -16.20 15.21 -2.91
CA VAL A 176 -14.88 15.61 -2.38
C VAL A 176 -14.66 15.07 -0.97
N PHE A 177 -15.70 15.08 -0.15
CA PHE A 177 -15.64 14.49 1.18
C PHE A 177 -15.40 12.98 1.13
N LEU A 178 -16.15 12.25 0.29
CA LEU A 178 -15.98 10.82 0.05
C LEU A 178 -14.56 10.50 -0.45
N ASP A 179 -14.05 11.29 -1.39
CA ASP A 179 -12.71 11.14 -1.95
C ASP A 179 -11.62 11.35 -0.88
N PHE A 180 -11.77 12.37 -0.03
CA PHE A 180 -10.86 12.59 1.10
C PHE A 180 -10.89 11.46 2.11
N VAL A 181 -12.08 11.00 2.53
CA VAL A 181 -12.21 9.87 3.47
C VAL A 181 -11.60 8.61 2.88
N ALA A 182 -11.89 8.30 1.61
CA ALA A 182 -11.30 7.17 0.91
C ALA A 182 -9.77 7.26 0.85
N ALA A 183 -9.24 8.45 0.57
CA ALA A 183 -7.80 8.70 0.57
C ALA A 183 -7.19 8.47 1.97
N VAL A 184 -7.79 9.03 3.03
CA VAL A 184 -7.32 8.83 4.41
C VAL A 184 -7.30 7.35 4.77
N VAL A 185 -8.34 6.60 4.42
CA VAL A 185 -8.37 5.15 4.68
C VAL A 185 -7.28 4.45 3.85
N LYS A 186 -7.15 4.75 2.55
CA LYS A 186 -6.09 4.19 1.70
C LYS A 186 -4.69 4.43 2.27
N PHE A 187 -4.39 5.66 2.70
CA PHE A 187 -3.07 6.01 3.26
C PHE A 187 -2.86 5.52 4.71
N SER A 188 -3.93 5.18 5.43
CA SER A 188 -3.88 4.53 6.74
C SER A 188 -3.32 3.11 6.64
N PHE A 189 -3.56 2.46 5.51
CA PHE A 189 -2.93 1.20 5.14
C PHE A 189 -1.69 1.54 4.32
N SER A 190 -0.64 1.94 5.04
CA SER A 190 0.71 2.19 4.48
C SER A 190 1.10 1.12 3.46
N ASP A 191 1.86 1.50 2.42
CA ASP A 191 2.47 0.66 1.38
C ASP A 191 3.06 -0.65 1.89
N ALA A 192 2.21 -1.60 2.28
CA ALA A 192 2.64 -2.89 2.71
C ALA A 192 3.26 -3.55 1.48
N LEU A 193 4.29 -4.34 1.65
CA LEU A 193 4.78 -5.14 0.55
C LEU A 193 4.91 -6.51 1.13
N PRO A 194 3.95 -7.44 0.88
CA PRO A 194 4.13 -8.80 1.32
C PRO A 194 5.36 -9.35 0.58
N LEU A 195 6.47 -9.43 1.29
CA LEU A 195 7.64 -10.09 0.77
C LEU A 195 7.43 -11.59 0.98
N PRO A 196 7.46 -12.39 -0.10
CA PRO A 196 7.20 -13.80 0.02
C PRO A 196 8.33 -14.46 0.83
N ALA A 197 7.94 -15.39 1.71
CA ALA A 197 8.87 -16.11 2.58
C ALA A 197 9.78 -17.09 1.81
N GLU A 198 9.41 -17.45 0.57
CA GLU A 198 10.19 -18.39 -0.23
C GLU A 198 11.39 -17.70 -0.89
N ARG A 199 12.59 -18.29 -0.72
CA ARG A 199 13.84 -17.87 -1.41
C ARG A 199 13.62 -17.68 -2.91
N ASN A 200 12.87 -18.59 -3.53
CA ASN A 200 12.57 -18.53 -4.96
C ASN A 200 11.63 -17.38 -5.32
N ALA A 201 10.64 -17.09 -4.49
CA ALA A 201 9.72 -15.99 -4.71
C ALA A 201 10.43 -14.63 -4.56
N PHE A 202 11.36 -14.48 -3.62
CA PHE A 202 12.18 -13.28 -3.50
C PHE A 202 13.11 -13.10 -4.72
N ILE A 203 13.76 -14.17 -5.16
CA ILE A 203 14.57 -14.18 -6.39
C ILE A 203 13.72 -13.85 -7.62
N ASN A 204 12.49 -14.39 -7.71
CA ASN A 204 11.58 -14.13 -8.82
C ASN A 204 11.05 -12.71 -8.82
N THR A 205 10.71 -12.14 -7.65
CA THR A 205 10.34 -10.72 -7.52
C THR A 205 11.49 -9.83 -7.94
N TYR A 206 12.71 -10.11 -7.50
CA TYR A 206 13.90 -9.38 -7.94
C TYR A 206 14.09 -9.45 -9.46
N LYS A 207 13.98 -10.64 -10.05
CA LYS A 207 14.02 -10.84 -11.52
C LYS A 207 12.90 -10.08 -12.24
N MET A 208 11.69 -10.08 -11.68
CA MET A 208 10.53 -9.39 -12.26
C MET A 208 10.71 -7.87 -12.25
N LEU A 209 11.21 -7.31 -11.14
CA LEU A 209 11.55 -5.90 -11.00
C LEU A 209 12.70 -5.51 -11.96
N GLY A 210 13.74 -6.34 -12.05
CA GLY A 210 14.82 -6.18 -13.03
C GLY A 210 14.31 -6.17 -14.47
N ASN A 211 13.41 -7.09 -14.81
CA ASN A 211 12.79 -7.16 -16.13
C ASN A 211 11.87 -5.97 -16.44
N ARG A 212 11.08 -5.49 -15.47
CA ARG A 212 10.27 -4.27 -15.63
C ARG A 212 11.16 -3.05 -15.88
N ARG A 213 12.23 -2.88 -15.10
CA ARG A 213 13.24 -1.82 -15.30
C ARG A 213 13.85 -1.92 -16.71
N TYR A 214 14.26 -3.12 -17.13
CA TYR A 214 14.81 -3.33 -18.48
C TYR A 214 13.81 -2.97 -19.58
N LYS A 215 12.54 -3.36 -19.44
CA LYS A 215 11.48 -3.00 -20.40
C LYS A 215 11.24 -1.50 -20.47
N LEU A 216 11.18 -0.79 -19.33
CA LEU A 216 11.03 0.66 -19.28
C LEU A 216 12.22 1.38 -19.93
N LEU A 217 13.45 0.99 -19.59
CA LEU A 217 14.67 1.56 -20.18
C LEU A 217 14.73 1.33 -21.69
N LYS A 218 14.39 0.12 -22.15
CA LYS A 218 14.35 -0.21 -23.58
C LYS A 218 13.20 0.49 -24.32
N GLY A 219 12.06 0.68 -23.67
CA GLY A 219 10.92 1.45 -24.19
C GLY A 219 11.29 2.91 -24.40
N ASN A 220 11.83 3.56 -23.37
CA ASN A 220 12.30 4.95 -23.44
C ASN A 220 13.42 5.10 -24.47
N GLN A 221 14.36 4.15 -24.56
CA GLN A 221 15.41 4.17 -25.57
C GLN A 221 14.83 4.10 -26.99
N ARG A 222 13.81 3.27 -27.23
CA ARG A 222 13.12 3.21 -28.53
C ARG A 222 12.44 4.53 -28.85
N GLU A 223 11.68 5.10 -27.91
CA GLU A 223 11.02 6.40 -28.09
C GLU A 223 12.00 7.53 -28.41
N LEU A 224 13.12 7.61 -27.69
CA LEU A 224 14.16 8.62 -27.91
C LEU A 224 14.85 8.46 -29.27
N LEU A 225 15.00 7.22 -29.76
CA LEU A 225 15.48 6.92 -31.11
C LEU A 225 14.45 7.33 -32.18
N THR A 226 13.17 7.06 -31.95
CA THR A 226 12.08 7.43 -32.88
C THR A 226 11.90 8.94 -32.97
N GLN A 227 12.13 9.68 -31.88
CA GLN A 227 12.10 11.15 -31.84
C GLN A 227 13.37 11.81 -32.41
N GLY A 228 14.32 11.05 -32.95
CA GLY A 228 15.56 11.57 -33.56
C GLY A 228 16.54 12.22 -32.57
N ARG A 229 16.31 12.05 -31.26
CA ARG A 229 17.08 12.75 -30.19
C ARG A 229 18.38 12.04 -29.80
N ILE A 230 18.63 10.81 -30.27
CA ILE A 230 19.87 10.07 -30.01
C ILE A 230 20.34 9.35 -31.28
N LYS A 231 21.58 9.60 -31.71
CA LYS A 231 22.31 8.72 -32.65
C LYS A 231 23.13 7.73 -31.82
N TYR A 232 22.72 6.47 -31.84
CA TYR A 232 23.48 5.29 -31.38
C TYR A 232 24.23 5.42 -30.03
N LEU A 233 23.60 4.96 -28.94
CA LEU A 233 24.34 4.45 -27.78
C LEU A 233 24.40 2.93 -27.89
N GLY A 234 25.55 2.43 -28.35
CA GLY A 234 25.88 1.01 -28.35
C GLY A 234 25.90 0.44 -26.93
N LYS A 235 25.41 -0.80 -26.81
CA LYS A 235 25.49 -1.71 -25.64
C LYS A 235 25.90 -1.05 -24.30
N ILE A 236 24.95 -0.37 -23.66
CA ILE A 236 25.04 -0.18 -22.21
C ILE A 236 24.76 -1.54 -21.58
N ASN A 237 25.78 -2.12 -20.94
CA ASN A 237 25.68 -3.40 -20.25
C ASN A 237 24.95 -3.13 -18.93
N TYR A 238 23.63 -3.35 -18.90
CA TYR A 238 22.75 -3.05 -17.76
C TYR A 238 22.97 -3.95 -16.51
N THR A 239 24.02 -4.76 -16.51
CA THR A 239 24.25 -5.82 -15.52
C THR A 239 24.75 -5.29 -14.17
N TYR A 240 25.28 -4.06 -14.08
CA TYR A 240 25.98 -3.59 -12.87
C TYR A 240 25.71 -2.14 -12.41
N LEU A 241 24.66 -1.47 -12.91
CA LEU A 241 24.26 -0.17 -12.34
C LEU A 241 23.34 -0.38 -11.13
N THR A 242 24.02 -0.46 -9.97
CA THR A 242 23.63 -0.24 -8.56
C THR A 242 22.15 -0.08 -8.19
N PRO A 243 21.72 -0.57 -7.01
CA PRO A 243 20.31 -0.62 -6.64
C PRO A 243 19.73 0.78 -6.42
N LEU A 244 18.41 0.90 -6.60
CA LEU A 244 17.59 1.98 -6.06
C LEU A 244 18.04 2.33 -4.64
N LEU A 245 18.63 3.52 -4.47
CA LEU A 245 19.13 4.06 -3.20
C LEU A 245 18.12 4.01 -2.02
N PRO A 246 16.79 4.00 -2.19
CA PRO A 246 15.88 3.85 -1.05
C PRO A 246 15.81 2.44 -0.46
N LEU A 247 16.17 1.39 -1.22
CA LEU A 247 16.05 -0.01 -0.78
C LEU A 247 17.41 -0.66 -0.45
N ALA A 248 18.52 -0.07 -0.91
CA ALA A 248 19.86 -0.59 -0.64
C ALA A 248 20.24 -0.50 0.85
N SER A 249 19.93 0.62 1.51
CA SER A 249 20.27 0.84 2.93
C SER A 249 19.53 -0.09 3.89
N CYS A 250 18.29 -0.49 3.56
CA CYS A 250 17.46 -1.33 4.42
C CYS A 250 17.80 -2.83 4.34
N LEU A 251 18.34 -3.29 3.20
CA LEU A 251 18.54 -4.72 2.94
C LEU A 251 20.01 -5.18 3.01
N LEU A 252 20.98 -4.27 2.84
CA LEU A 252 22.41 -4.62 2.95
C LEU A 252 22.82 -5.25 4.30
N PRO A 253 22.27 -4.87 5.46
CA PRO A 253 22.59 -5.52 6.73
C PRO A 253 22.07 -6.96 6.83
N ILE A 254 20.99 -7.29 6.11
CA ILE A 254 20.40 -8.64 6.06
C ILE A 254 21.27 -9.57 5.18
N PHE A 255 21.95 -9.04 4.17
CA PHE A 255 22.76 -9.81 3.21
C PHE A 255 24.25 -9.98 3.59
N THR A 256 24.74 -9.35 4.66
CA THR A 256 26.19 -9.31 4.96
C THR A 256 26.67 -10.23 6.09
N ARG A 257 25.80 -10.99 6.75
CA ARG A 257 26.23 -11.97 7.77
C ARG A 257 25.83 -13.40 7.41
N LYS A 258 26.84 -14.15 6.91
CA LYS A 258 26.90 -15.62 6.78
C LYS A 258 25.84 -16.28 5.89
N LEU A 259 26.16 -16.42 4.61
CA LEU A 259 25.87 -17.65 3.89
C LEU A 259 27.13 -18.05 3.13
N ILE A 260 27.88 -18.91 3.81
CA ILE A 260 29.06 -19.62 3.35
C ILE A 260 28.69 -20.31 2.03
N LEU A 261 29.27 -19.82 0.94
CA LEU A 261 29.30 -20.55 -0.33
C LEU A 261 30.32 -21.70 -0.11
N HIS A 262 29.84 -22.85 0.34
CA HIS A 262 30.63 -24.08 0.27
C HIS A 262 30.48 -24.64 -1.15
N ASP A 263 31.64 -24.82 -1.79
CA ASP A 263 31.98 -25.75 -2.86
C ASP A 263 31.02 -25.88 -4.05
N TYR A 264 31.31 -25.15 -5.12
CA TYR A 264 31.22 -25.67 -6.49
C TYR A 264 32.12 -24.82 -7.41
N LEU A 265 33.43 -24.86 -7.18
CA LEU A 265 34.45 -24.54 -8.20
C LEU A 265 35.60 -25.53 -8.04
N ILE A 266 35.35 -26.76 -8.48
CA ILE A 266 36.41 -27.71 -8.81
C ILE A 266 37.00 -27.27 -10.16
N ASP A 267 38.31 -27.06 -10.12
CA ASP A 267 39.31 -27.09 -11.20
C ASP A 267 39.11 -26.20 -12.42
N VAL A 268 39.72 -25.00 -12.36
CA VAL A 268 40.60 -24.53 -13.42
C VAL A 268 41.84 -23.91 -12.76
N LEU A 269 42.90 -24.71 -12.62
CA LEU A 269 44.25 -24.22 -12.36
C LEU A 269 44.72 -23.44 -13.59
N ILE A 270 44.90 -22.13 -13.41
CA ILE A 270 45.87 -21.34 -14.18
C ILE A 270 47.17 -21.41 -13.38
N GLU A 271 48.21 -22.02 -13.94
CA GLU A 271 49.58 -21.68 -13.56
C GLU A 271 50.09 -20.61 -14.53
N ILE A 272 50.64 -19.57 -13.93
CA ILE A 272 51.18 -18.36 -14.53
C ILE A 272 52.68 -18.56 -14.77
N ASP A 273 53.12 -18.16 -15.96
CA ASP A 273 54.44 -17.74 -16.43
C ASP A 273 55.73 -18.09 -15.64
N SER A 274 56.70 -18.61 -16.41
CA SER A 274 58.09 -18.16 -16.41
C SER A 274 58.63 -18.08 -17.84
#